data_AF-A0A139K7Z5-F1
#
_entry.id   AF-A0A139K7Z5-F1
#
_cell.length_a   1.000
_cell.length_b   1.000
_cell.length_c   1.000
_cell.angle_alpha   90.00
_cell.angle_beta   90.00
_cell.angle_gamma   90.00
#
_symmetry.space_group_name_H-M   'P 1'
#
loop_
_entity.id
_entity.type
_entity.pdbx_description
1 polymer ?
#
loop_
_entity_poly.entity_id
_entity_poly.type
_entity_poly.pdbx_seq_one_letter_code
_entity_poly.pdbx_strand_id
1 'polypeptide(L)'
;MTSPILDIEKSSVDKYLSNMVQDSNHRFKSWEYCYTVFGNSDSVDYLSLHLAFYLASWGMYRGSCGILWKDYTIHMDAVNIIRKFHSLRKEWFTMDDVSQIMELYNALKDYYSKITYYKPENKTSSLNLAATDTLITKIMLGTIGCVPALDDLFKRAFHCQGKQFDEELLKRIIDCSQSNKDTIQQCQRYISERLHYRYPSMKVVDMCFWQKGFDDLKNRVTKNGKIR
;
A
#
# COMPACT_ATOMS: atom_id res chain seq x y z
N MET A 1 -7.90 25.06 12.38
CA MET A 1 -8.93 24.04 12.08
C MET A 1 -8.38 22.70 12.51
N THR A 2 -8.94 22.10 13.56
CA THR A 2 -8.61 20.72 13.95
C THR A 2 -9.07 19.79 12.83
N SER A 3 -8.15 18.95 12.32
CA SER A 3 -8.53 17.91 11.35
C SER A 3 -9.63 17.03 11.96
N PRO A 4 -10.61 16.56 11.16
CA PRO A 4 -11.64 15.65 11.66
C PRO A 4 -11.00 14.44 12.33
N ILE A 5 -11.58 14.01 13.44
CA ILE A 5 -11.17 12.78 14.14
C ILE A 5 -11.38 11.62 13.16
N LEU A 6 -10.29 10.92 12.84
CA LEU A 6 -10.29 9.79 11.92
C LEU A 6 -10.33 8.49 12.71
N ASP A 7 -11.49 7.84 12.69
CA ASP A 7 -11.71 6.60 13.42
C ASP A 7 -11.50 5.36 12.54
N ILE A 8 -10.88 4.34 13.12
CA ILE A 8 -10.84 2.99 12.57
C ILE A 8 -12.10 2.26 13.02
N GLU A 9 -12.76 1.57 12.10
CA GLU A 9 -13.99 0.82 12.39
C GLU A 9 -13.78 -0.66 12.06
N LYS A 10 -14.06 -1.52 13.05
CA LYS A 10 -14.00 -2.98 12.86
C LYS A 10 -14.92 -3.44 11.73
N SER A 11 -16.08 -2.82 11.54
CA SER A 11 -17.02 -3.13 10.44
C SER A 11 -16.41 -2.90 9.05
N SER A 12 -15.60 -1.86 8.90
CA SER A 12 -14.88 -1.57 7.64
C SER A 12 -13.81 -2.62 7.36
N VAL A 13 -13.06 -3.01 8.40
CA VAL A 13 -12.07 -4.10 8.28
C VAL A 13 -12.74 -5.44 7.98
N ASP A 14 -13.87 -5.75 8.64
CA ASP A 14 -14.62 -6.99 8.45
C ASP A 14 -15.20 -7.12 7.03
N LYS A 15 -15.73 -6.05 6.45
CA LYS A 15 -16.17 -6.02 5.04
C LYS A 15 -15.02 -6.31 4.08
N TYR A 16 -13.85 -5.70 4.30
CA TYR A 16 -12.66 -5.98 3.49
C TYR A 16 -12.26 -7.45 3.60
N LEU A 17 -12.20 -7.95 4.84
CA LEU A 17 -11.78 -9.31 5.19
C LEU A 17 -12.72 -10.37 4.61
N SER A 18 -14.03 -10.10 4.64
CA SER A 18 -15.06 -11.03 4.18
C SER A 18 -14.84 -11.47 2.73
N ASN A 19 -14.37 -10.57 1.86
CA ASN A 19 -14.02 -10.93 0.47
C ASN A 19 -12.90 -11.97 0.41
N MET A 20 -11.90 -11.89 1.30
CA MET A 20 -10.76 -12.81 1.36
C MET A 20 -11.12 -14.15 2.02
N VAL A 21 -12.09 -14.15 2.94
CA VAL A 21 -12.61 -15.37 3.59
C VAL A 21 -13.51 -16.14 2.63
N GLN A 22 -14.37 -15.44 1.89
CA GLN A 22 -15.31 -16.05 0.95
C GLN A 22 -14.60 -16.62 -0.28
N ASP A 23 -13.62 -15.90 -0.82
CA ASP A 23 -12.83 -16.34 -1.96
C ASP A 23 -11.38 -16.60 -1.54
N SER A 24 -11.04 -17.89 -1.45
CA SER A 24 -9.70 -18.33 -1.07
C SER A 24 -8.61 -17.89 -2.05
N ASN A 25 -8.96 -17.52 -3.29
CA ASN A 25 -8.06 -17.00 -4.33
C ASN A 25 -8.20 -15.48 -4.53
N HIS A 26 -8.84 -14.78 -3.59
CA HIS A 26 -9.08 -13.34 -3.71
C HIS A 26 -7.78 -12.55 -3.89
N ARG A 27 -7.78 -11.58 -4.80
CA ARG A 27 -6.60 -10.79 -5.18
C ARG A 27 -5.86 -10.14 -4.00
N PHE A 28 -6.55 -9.78 -2.92
CA PHE A 28 -5.95 -9.16 -1.74
C PHE A 28 -4.95 -10.07 -1.01
N LYS A 29 -5.03 -11.40 -1.17
CA LYS A 29 -4.04 -12.34 -0.64
C LYS A 29 -2.64 -12.16 -1.25
N SER A 30 -2.53 -11.52 -2.41
CA SER A 30 -1.22 -11.14 -2.97
C SER A 30 -0.38 -10.29 -2.00
N TRP A 31 -1.02 -9.53 -1.09
CA TRP A 31 -0.31 -8.83 -0.04
C TRP A 31 0.31 -9.79 0.98
N GLU A 32 -0.41 -10.83 1.41
CA GLU A 32 0.11 -11.83 2.36
C GLU A 32 1.31 -12.57 1.78
N TYR A 33 1.22 -13.00 0.51
CA TYR A 33 2.33 -13.69 -0.17
C TYR A 33 3.57 -12.79 -0.30
N CYS A 34 3.40 -11.56 -0.77
CA CYS A 34 4.50 -10.60 -0.92
C CYS A 34 5.10 -10.25 0.45
N TYR A 35 4.27 -9.89 1.43
CA TYR A 35 4.76 -9.51 2.76
C TYR A 35 5.46 -10.68 3.45
N THR A 36 4.97 -11.92 3.31
CA THR A 36 5.57 -13.12 3.90
C THR A 36 6.94 -13.39 3.30
N VAL A 37 7.06 -13.40 1.96
CA VAL A 37 8.33 -13.75 1.32
C VAL A 37 9.43 -12.74 1.62
N PHE A 38 9.10 -11.45 1.71
CA PHE A 38 10.04 -10.39 2.08
C PHE A 38 10.57 -10.52 3.51
N GLY A 39 9.90 -11.26 4.39
CA GLY A 39 10.39 -11.56 5.74
C GLY A 39 11.21 -12.86 5.83
N ASN A 40 11.19 -13.71 4.79
CA ASN A 40 11.66 -15.09 4.88
C ASN A 40 12.67 -15.49 3.80
N SER A 41 12.90 -14.66 2.78
CA SER A 41 13.77 -14.98 1.64
C SER A 41 14.81 -13.90 1.40
N ASP A 42 16.02 -14.32 1.02
CA ASP A 42 17.11 -13.42 0.61
C ASP A 42 17.29 -13.35 -0.91
N SER A 43 16.51 -14.11 -1.68
CA SER A 43 16.63 -14.17 -3.14
C SER A 43 16.01 -12.93 -3.78
N VAL A 44 16.87 -12.01 -4.26
CA VAL A 44 16.45 -10.75 -4.89
C VAL A 44 15.54 -10.99 -6.09
N ASP A 45 15.83 -12.01 -6.90
CA ASP A 45 15.02 -12.38 -8.07
C ASP A 45 13.60 -12.82 -7.66
N TYR A 46 13.52 -13.74 -6.69
CA TYR A 46 12.26 -14.26 -6.18
C TYR A 46 11.40 -13.17 -5.51
N LEU A 47 12.03 -12.31 -4.71
CA LEU A 47 11.38 -11.14 -4.10
C LEU A 47 10.86 -10.16 -5.16
N SER A 48 11.64 -9.91 -6.21
CA SER A 48 11.25 -9.02 -7.32
C SER A 48 10.02 -9.53 -8.05
N LEU A 49 9.95 -10.85 -8.29
CA LEU A 49 8.81 -11.49 -8.92
C LEU A 49 7.53 -11.39 -8.07
N HIS A 50 7.63 -11.65 -6.75
CA HIS A 50 6.51 -11.49 -5.82
C HIS A 50 6.03 -10.04 -5.71
N LEU A 51 6.97 -9.09 -5.68
CA LEU A 51 6.64 -7.66 -5.70
C LEU A 51 5.90 -7.28 -6.99
N ALA A 52 6.37 -7.73 -8.15
CA ALA A 52 5.70 -7.48 -9.43
C ALA A 52 4.28 -8.05 -9.45
N PHE A 53 4.09 -9.30 -8.97
CA PHE A 53 2.76 -9.90 -8.90
C PHE A 53 1.83 -9.14 -7.95
N TYR A 54 2.30 -8.76 -6.76
CA TYR A 54 1.54 -7.91 -5.83
C TYR A 54 1.13 -6.59 -6.49
N LEU A 55 2.06 -5.87 -7.11
CA LEU A 55 1.78 -4.60 -7.78
C LEU A 55 0.81 -4.76 -8.95
N ALA A 56 0.93 -5.83 -9.75
CA ALA A 56 0.00 -6.14 -10.83
C ALA A 56 -1.40 -6.43 -10.29
N SER A 57 -1.49 -7.29 -9.27
CA SER A 57 -2.72 -7.62 -8.55
C SER A 57 -3.31 -6.42 -7.80
N TRP A 58 -2.57 -5.33 -7.65
CA TRP A 58 -3.04 -4.07 -7.04
C TRP A 58 -3.19 -2.94 -8.06
N GLY A 59 -3.09 -3.26 -9.36
CA GLY A 59 -3.45 -2.38 -10.46
C GLY A 59 -2.37 -1.40 -10.89
N MET A 60 -1.10 -1.69 -10.60
CA MET A 60 0.03 -0.86 -11.03
C MET A 60 0.56 -1.24 -12.41
N TYR A 61 0.39 -2.49 -12.86
CA TYR A 61 0.72 -2.94 -14.22
C TYR A 61 -0.46 -2.74 -15.19
N ARG A 62 -0.98 -1.52 -15.30
CA ARG A 62 -2.06 -1.16 -16.24
C ARG A 62 -2.13 0.34 -16.48
N GLY A 63 -2.90 0.73 -17.49
CA GLY A 63 -3.19 2.13 -17.79
C GLY A 63 -1.93 2.91 -18.15
N SER A 64 -1.76 4.07 -17.53
CA SER A 64 -0.65 4.98 -17.81
C SER A 64 0.58 4.79 -16.92
N CYS A 65 0.58 3.82 -16.00
CA CYS A 65 1.73 3.61 -15.10
C CYS A 65 2.94 3.06 -15.88
N GLY A 66 4.10 3.71 -15.73
CA GLY A 66 5.31 3.37 -16.50
C GLY A 66 5.79 1.93 -16.31
N ILE A 67 5.57 1.32 -15.14
CA ILE A 67 5.98 -0.07 -14.88
C ILE A 67 5.24 -1.09 -15.77
N LEU A 68 4.10 -0.72 -16.37
CA LEU A 68 3.39 -1.57 -17.34
C LEU A 68 4.31 -2.01 -18.50
N TRP A 69 5.29 -1.18 -18.85
CA TRP A 69 6.20 -1.41 -19.99
C TRP A 69 7.49 -2.09 -19.59
N LYS A 70 7.53 -2.74 -18.42
CA LYS A 70 8.71 -3.34 -17.82
C LYS A 70 8.39 -4.73 -17.30
N ASP A 71 9.35 -5.64 -17.36
CA ASP A 71 9.26 -6.92 -16.64
C ASP A 71 9.66 -6.74 -15.16
N TYR A 72 9.50 -7.79 -14.36
CA TYR A 72 9.72 -7.74 -12.90
C TYR A 72 11.16 -7.38 -12.47
N THR A 73 12.16 -7.52 -13.34
CA THR A 73 13.56 -7.26 -13.01
C THR A 73 13.82 -5.78 -12.69
N ILE A 74 12.93 -4.86 -13.10
CA ILE A 74 12.99 -3.45 -12.68
C ILE A 74 12.79 -3.22 -11.18
N HIS A 75 12.55 -4.28 -10.41
CA HIS A 75 12.42 -4.21 -8.96
C HIS A 75 13.67 -4.69 -8.23
N MET A 76 14.68 -5.23 -8.91
CA MET A 76 15.85 -5.84 -8.24
C MET A 76 16.60 -4.85 -7.35
N ASP A 77 16.88 -3.64 -7.83
CA ASP A 77 17.55 -2.62 -7.00
C ASP A 77 16.61 -2.05 -5.92
N ALA A 78 15.31 -1.95 -6.20
CA ALA A 78 14.32 -1.57 -5.19
C ALA A 78 14.30 -2.58 -4.04
N VAL A 79 14.39 -3.88 -4.33
CA VAL A 79 14.53 -4.95 -3.32
C VAL A 79 15.80 -4.75 -2.51
N ASN A 80 16.94 -4.45 -3.15
CA ASN A 80 18.19 -4.18 -2.45
C ASN A 80 18.12 -2.92 -1.55
N ILE A 81 17.38 -1.89 -1.96
CA ILE A 81 17.07 -0.72 -1.11
C ILE A 81 16.25 -1.17 0.10
N ILE A 82 15.13 -1.85 -0.12
CA ILE A 82 14.19 -2.31 0.93
C ILE A 82 14.90 -3.15 2.00
N ARG A 83 15.83 -4.02 1.60
CA ARG A 83 16.59 -4.87 2.54
C ARG A 83 17.40 -4.07 3.56
N LYS A 84 17.91 -2.89 3.20
CA LYS A 84 18.63 -2.00 4.13
C LYS A 84 17.73 -1.46 5.25
N PHE A 85 16.41 -1.49 5.03
CA PHE A 85 15.38 -1.03 5.97
C PHE A 85 14.57 -2.19 6.55
N HIS A 86 15.05 -3.44 6.48
CA HIS A 86 14.33 -4.61 6.97
C HIS A 86 13.99 -4.52 8.47
N SER A 87 14.78 -3.78 9.26
CA SER A 87 14.50 -3.47 10.67
C SER A 87 13.16 -2.75 10.91
N LEU A 88 12.60 -2.09 9.90
CA LEU A 88 11.27 -1.46 9.97
C LEU A 88 10.12 -2.47 9.92
N ARG A 89 10.37 -3.76 9.63
CA ARG A 89 9.31 -4.77 9.64
C ARG A 89 8.91 -5.10 11.07
N LYS A 90 7.79 -4.53 11.51
CA LYS A 90 7.25 -4.76 12.85
C LYS A 90 5.73 -4.59 12.88
N GLU A 91 5.13 -4.99 13.99
CA GLU A 91 3.68 -4.97 14.17
C GLU A 91 3.12 -3.54 14.36
N TRP A 92 3.90 -2.65 14.96
CA TRP A 92 3.42 -1.32 15.37
C TRP A 92 4.43 -0.22 15.06
N PHE A 93 3.94 0.92 14.58
CA PHE A 93 4.75 2.09 14.20
C PHE A 93 4.42 3.30 15.07
N THR A 94 5.44 4.12 15.32
CA THR A 94 5.43 5.26 16.23
C THR A 94 6.18 6.45 15.63
N MET A 95 6.17 7.59 16.31
CA MET A 95 6.87 8.79 15.84
C MET A 95 8.38 8.59 15.67
N ASP A 96 8.99 7.70 16.43
CA ASP A 96 10.42 7.38 16.31
C ASP A 96 10.79 6.72 14.97
N ASP A 97 9.79 6.17 14.26
CA ASP A 97 9.98 5.49 12.98
C ASP A 97 9.93 6.44 11.78
N VAL A 98 9.45 7.67 11.99
CA VAL A 98 9.16 8.63 10.91
C VAL A 98 10.37 8.89 10.03
N SER A 99 11.56 9.11 10.62
CA SER A 99 12.79 9.38 9.86
C SER A 99 13.13 8.22 8.92
N GLN A 100 13.20 7.00 9.46
CA GLN A 100 13.57 5.82 8.68
C GLN A 100 12.53 5.47 7.60
N ILE A 101 11.24 5.66 7.87
CA ILE A 101 10.18 5.47 6.87
C ILE A 101 10.32 6.49 5.73
N MET A 102 10.59 7.76 6.05
CA MET A 102 10.80 8.81 5.04
C MET A 102 12.09 8.60 4.24
N GLU A 103 13.16 8.12 4.87
CA GLU A 103 14.40 7.73 4.19
C GLU A 103 14.15 6.61 3.17
N LEU A 104 13.42 5.55 3.56
CA LEU A 104 13.03 4.47 2.64
C LEU A 104 12.18 5.01 1.48
N TYR A 105 11.18 5.84 1.78
CA TYR A 105 10.33 6.45 0.77
C TYR A 105 11.14 7.26 -0.25
N ASN A 106 12.04 8.12 0.22
CA ASN A 106 12.88 8.95 -0.63
C ASN A 106 13.84 8.10 -1.49
N ALA A 107 14.45 7.06 -0.92
CA ALA A 107 15.33 6.16 -1.64
C ALA A 107 14.59 5.41 -2.77
N LEU A 108 13.39 4.89 -2.50
CA LEU A 108 12.56 4.25 -3.51
C LEU A 108 12.09 5.25 -4.56
N LYS A 109 11.64 6.44 -4.16
CA LYS A 109 11.18 7.48 -5.09
C LYS A 109 12.28 7.93 -6.04
N ASP A 110 13.49 8.14 -5.52
CA ASP A 110 14.68 8.45 -6.31
C ASP A 110 14.99 7.33 -7.32
N TYR A 111 15.02 6.07 -6.87
CA TYR A 111 15.26 4.91 -7.74
C TYR A 111 14.26 4.83 -8.90
N TYR A 112 12.96 4.81 -8.60
CA TYR A 112 11.92 4.66 -9.62
C TYR A 112 11.86 5.87 -10.56
N SER A 113 12.20 7.08 -10.09
CA SER A 113 12.19 8.29 -10.94
C SER A 113 13.24 8.27 -12.05
N LYS A 114 14.30 7.46 -11.89
CA LYS A 114 15.39 7.31 -12.87
C LYS A 114 15.08 6.26 -13.94
N ILE A 115 14.02 5.48 -13.76
CA ILE A 115 13.64 4.43 -14.72
C ILE A 115 13.00 5.09 -15.94
N THR A 116 13.50 4.74 -17.13
CA THR A 116 12.90 5.16 -18.41
C THR A 116 12.19 3.99 -19.08
N TYR A 117 11.18 4.27 -19.90
CA TYR A 117 10.45 3.25 -20.66
C TYR A 117 10.02 3.76 -22.04
N TYR A 118 9.67 2.85 -22.95
CA TYR A 118 9.18 3.16 -24.29
C TYR A 118 7.75 2.68 -24.45
N LYS A 119 6.93 3.46 -25.14
CA LYS A 119 5.60 3.01 -25.58
C LYS A 119 5.73 2.39 -26.99
N PRO A 120 4.94 1.37 -27.34
CA PRO A 120 4.92 0.80 -28.68
C PRO A 120 4.66 1.85 -29.78
N GLU A 121 3.87 2.86 -29.43
CA GLU A 121 3.44 3.97 -30.27
C GLU A 121 4.52 5.06 -30.47
N ASN A 122 5.53 5.10 -29.59
CA ASN A 122 6.60 6.09 -29.60
C ASN A 122 7.94 5.42 -29.28
N LYS A 123 8.58 4.90 -30.32
CA LYS A 123 9.86 4.18 -30.23
C LYS A 123 11.08 5.10 -30.28
N THR A 124 10.91 6.39 -30.62
CA THR A 124 12.00 7.34 -30.85
C THR A 124 12.38 8.14 -29.61
N SER A 125 11.52 8.17 -28.58
CA SER A 125 11.80 8.88 -27.32
C SER A 125 11.37 8.06 -26.11
N SER A 126 12.28 7.95 -25.13
CA SER A 126 11.98 7.33 -23.85
C SER A 126 11.21 8.30 -22.95
N LEU A 127 10.29 7.77 -22.16
CA LEU A 127 9.57 8.49 -21.11
C LEU A 127 10.16 8.17 -19.75
N ASN A 128 10.17 9.15 -18.85
CA ASN A 128 10.52 8.92 -17.45
C ASN A 128 9.33 8.31 -16.71
N LEU A 129 9.62 7.32 -15.87
CA LEU A 129 8.63 6.71 -15.01
C LEU A 129 8.21 7.70 -13.90
N ALA A 130 6.91 7.93 -13.79
CA ALA A 130 6.36 8.71 -12.68
C ALA A 130 6.38 7.87 -11.39
N ALA A 131 7.32 8.16 -10.48
CA ALA A 131 7.40 7.57 -9.15
C ALA A 131 6.32 8.18 -8.23
N THR A 132 5.05 7.87 -8.50
CA THR A 132 3.92 8.41 -7.74
C THR A 132 3.93 7.90 -6.30
N ASP A 133 3.40 8.71 -5.37
CA ASP A 133 3.33 8.32 -3.96
C ASP A 133 2.55 7.01 -3.79
N THR A 134 1.49 6.79 -4.58
CA THR A 134 0.73 5.53 -4.57
C THR A 134 1.58 4.33 -4.99
N LEU A 135 2.45 4.46 -6.00
CA LEU A 135 3.37 3.38 -6.37
C LEU A 135 4.33 3.08 -5.22
N ILE A 136 5.02 4.10 -4.72
CA ILE A 136 6.05 3.94 -3.69
C ILE A 136 5.46 3.42 -2.38
N THR A 137 4.34 3.98 -1.93
CA THR A 137 3.70 3.53 -0.69
C THR A 137 3.01 2.17 -0.83
N LYS A 138 2.55 1.75 -2.03
CA LYS A 138 2.16 0.35 -2.26
C LYS A 138 3.35 -0.60 -2.11
N ILE A 139 4.51 -0.26 -2.69
CA ILE A 139 5.73 -1.04 -2.51
C ILE A 139 6.07 -1.15 -1.02
N MET A 140 6.10 -0.04 -0.29
CA MET A 140 6.37 -0.03 1.14
C MET A 140 5.33 -0.85 1.94
N LEU A 141 4.04 -0.76 1.61
CA LEU A 141 2.98 -1.55 2.23
C LEU A 141 3.17 -3.05 2.00
N GLY A 142 3.44 -3.46 0.75
CA GLY A 142 3.59 -4.87 0.37
C GLY A 142 4.87 -5.53 0.87
N THR A 143 5.90 -4.74 1.18
CA THR A 143 7.24 -5.25 1.49
C THR A 143 7.69 -5.00 2.93
N ILE A 144 7.38 -3.85 3.52
CA ILE A 144 7.72 -3.52 4.92
C ILE A 144 6.47 -3.42 5.79
N GLY A 145 5.34 -3.01 5.23
CA GLY A 145 4.08 -2.80 5.96
C GLY A 145 4.09 -1.56 6.85
N CYS A 146 4.92 -0.55 6.56
CA CYS A 146 5.12 0.64 7.40
C CYS A 146 4.26 1.86 7.04
N VAL A 147 3.53 1.82 5.93
CA VAL A 147 2.64 2.91 5.50
C VAL A 147 1.52 2.34 4.63
N PRO A 148 0.28 2.88 4.69
CA PRO A 148 -0.80 2.51 3.77
C PRO A 148 -0.48 2.82 2.29
N ALA A 149 -1.20 2.22 1.36
CA ALA A 149 -0.93 2.31 -0.08
C ALA A 149 -1.18 3.70 -0.73
N LEU A 150 -1.79 4.63 0.02
CA LEU A 150 -2.19 5.97 -0.43
C LEU A 150 -2.76 6.02 -1.85
N ASP A 151 -3.61 5.06 -2.21
CA ASP A 151 -4.40 5.13 -3.44
C ASP A 151 -5.59 6.08 -3.30
N ASP A 152 -6.32 6.30 -4.38
CA ASP A 152 -7.40 7.29 -4.42
C ASP A 152 -8.52 6.99 -3.41
N LEU A 153 -8.78 5.71 -3.13
CA LEU A 153 -9.80 5.31 -2.15
C LEU A 153 -9.34 5.62 -0.73
N PHE A 154 -8.10 5.24 -0.39
CA PHE A 154 -7.51 5.62 0.89
C PHE A 154 -7.47 7.15 1.06
N LYS A 155 -6.92 7.87 0.07
CA LYS A 155 -6.76 9.34 0.13
C LYS A 155 -8.08 10.05 0.31
N ARG A 156 -9.16 9.55 -0.30
CA ARG A 156 -10.51 10.08 -0.14
C ARG A 156 -11.03 9.91 1.28
N ALA A 157 -10.97 8.69 1.81
CA ALA A 157 -11.48 8.39 3.14
C ALA A 157 -10.64 9.01 4.26
N PHE A 158 -9.32 9.14 4.05
CA PHE A 158 -8.39 9.76 5.00
C PHE A 158 -8.34 11.29 4.86
N HIS A 159 -9.09 11.87 3.92
CA HIS A 159 -9.12 13.31 3.66
C HIS A 159 -7.72 13.90 3.39
N CYS A 160 -6.99 13.29 2.46
CA CYS A 160 -5.69 13.76 1.98
C CYS A 160 -5.58 13.72 0.45
N GLN A 161 -6.71 13.86 -0.26
CA GLN A 161 -6.72 14.00 -1.72
C GLN A 161 -5.92 15.24 -2.14
N GLY A 162 -5.15 15.11 -3.22
CA GLY A 162 -4.28 16.19 -3.72
C GLY A 162 -3.02 16.45 -2.88
N LYS A 163 -2.90 15.87 -1.68
CA LYS A 163 -1.67 15.96 -0.88
C LYS A 163 -0.61 14.98 -1.40
N GLN A 164 0.63 15.46 -1.45
CA GLN A 164 1.80 14.60 -1.64
C GLN A 164 2.10 13.86 -0.33
N PHE A 165 2.75 12.71 -0.43
CA PHE A 165 3.27 12.02 0.74
C PHE A 165 4.54 12.70 1.23
N ASP A 166 4.46 13.18 2.46
CA ASP A 166 5.49 13.87 3.22
C ASP A 166 5.47 13.42 4.69
N GLU A 167 6.40 13.98 5.46
CA GLU A 167 6.56 13.67 6.88
C GLU A 167 5.31 14.05 7.71
N GLU A 168 4.65 15.17 7.39
CA GLU A 168 3.45 15.62 8.10
C GLU A 168 2.28 14.64 7.91
N LEU A 169 2.06 14.19 6.67
CA LEU A 169 1.05 13.19 6.37
C LEU A 169 1.37 11.85 7.04
N LEU A 170 2.63 11.43 7.06
CA LEU A 170 3.04 10.21 7.78
C LEU A 170 2.77 10.31 9.28
N LYS A 171 3.15 11.43 9.92
CA LYS A 171 2.87 11.68 11.35
C LYS A 171 1.37 11.59 11.63
N ARG A 172 0.54 12.23 10.80
CA ARG A 172 -0.93 12.16 10.93
C ARG A 172 -1.47 10.73 10.80
N ILE A 173 -0.89 9.91 9.92
CA ILE A 173 -1.27 8.48 9.78
C ILE A 173 -0.88 7.69 11.04
N ILE A 174 0.32 7.94 11.58
CA ILE A 174 0.80 7.31 12.82
C ILE A 174 -0.07 7.74 14.01
N ASP A 175 -0.39 9.02 14.15
CA ASP A 175 -1.29 9.54 15.20
C ASP A 175 -2.68 8.88 15.12
N CYS A 176 -3.22 8.74 13.91
CA CYS A 176 -4.49 8.04 13.69
C CYS A 176 -4.39 6.57 14.16
N SER A 177 -3.31 5.86 13.80
CA SER A 177 -3.06 4.49 14.26
C SER A 177 -2.94 4.42 15.79
N GLN A 178 -2.21 5.34 16.41
CA GLN A 178 -1.99 5.36 17.86
C GLN A 178 -3.28 5.67 18.63
N SER A 179 -4.06 6.63 18.16
CA SER A 179 -5.34 7.01 18.76
C SER A 179 -6.39 5.90 18.66
N ASN A 180 -6.24 4.99 17.69
CA ASN A 180 -7.13 3.85 17.46
C ASN A 180 -6.50 2.50 17.88
N LYS A 181 -5.52 2.51 18.80
CA LYS A 181 -4.73 1.32 19.14
C LYS A 181 -5.57 0.11 19.53
N ASP A 182 -6.50 0.28 20.46
CA ASP A 182 -7.33 -0.82 20.97
C ASP A 182 -8.22 -1.41 19.87
N THR A 183 -8.79 -0.57 19.01
CA THR A 183 -9.61 -1.00 17.87
C THR A 183 -8.77 -1.76 16.84
N ILE A 184 -7.56 -1.28 16.54
CA ILE A 184 -6.65 -1.98 15.62
C ILE A 184 -6.27 -3.34 16.20
N GLN A 185 -5.94 -3.44 17.49
CA GLN A 185 -5.63 -4.72 18.14
C GLN A 185 -6.82 -5.70 18.11
N GLN A 186 -8.05 -5.21 18.32
CA GLN A 186 -9.25 -6.02 18.14
C GLN A 186 -9.40 -6.52 16.70
N CYS A 187 -9.11 -5.67 15.72
CA CYS A 187 -9.12 -6.06 14.31
C CYS A 187 -8.03 -7.10 14.01
N GLN A 188 -6.81 -6.94 14.52
CA GLN A 188 -5.72 -7.89 14.34
C GLN A 188 -6.05 -9.27 14.92
N ARG A 189 -6.65 -9.33 16.13
CA ARG A 189 -7.14 -10.59 16.71
C ARG A 189 -8.18 -11.25 15.81
N TYR A 190 -9.16 -10.47 15.37
CA TYR A 190 -10.22 -10.96 14.49
C TYR A 190 -9.68 -11.48 13.14
N ILE A 191 -8.73 -10.77 12.52
CA ILE A 191 -8.05 -11.21 11.29
C ILE A 191 -7.29 -12.52 11.55
N SER A 192 -6.55 -12.61 12.66
CA SER A 192 -5.78 -13.81 13.01
C SER A 192 -6.68 -15.03 13.24
N GLU A 193 -7.87 -14.86 13.82
CA GLU A 193 -8.84 -15.94 14.01
C GLU A 193 -9.45 -16.43 12.69
N ARG A 194 -9.60 -15.55 11.70
CA ARG A 194 -10.33 -15.83 10.45
C ARG A 194 -9.42 -16.25 9.29
N LEU A 195 -8.20 -15.71 9.22
CA LEU A 195 -7.24 -15.96 8.14
C LEU A 195 -5.96 -16.67 8.62
N HIS A 196 -5.79 -16.89 9.93
CA HIS A 196 -4.54 -17.44 10.49
C HIS A 196 -3.28 -16.63 10.12
N TYR A 197 -3.44 -15.31 9.98
CA TYR A 197 -2.38 -14.40 9.57
C TYR A 197 -2.36 -13.14 10.44
N ARG A 198 -1.16 -12.60 10.72
CA ARG A 198 -0.97 -11.38 11.52
C ARG A 198 -0.59 -10.19 10.65
N TYR A 199 -1.39 -9.12 10.76
CA TYR A 199 -1.25 -7.91 9.95
C TYR A 199 -0.59 -6.81 10.79
N PRO A 200 0.39 -6.06 10.27
CA PRO A 200 0.92 -4.89 10.96
C PRO A 200 -0.13 -3.77 11.00
N SER A 201 0.02 -2.84 11.95
CA SER A 201 -0.98 -1.79 12.21
C SER A 201 -1.33 -1.00 10.95
N MET A 202 -0.34 -0.65 10.13
CA MET A 202 -0.56 0.13 8.91
C MET A 202 -1.32 -0.64 7.83
N LYS A 203 -1.28 -1.98 7.83
CA LYS A 203 -2.14 -2.76 6.93
C LYS A 203 -3.60 -2.74 7.38
N VAL A 204 -3.86 -2.72 8.69
CA VAL A 204 -5.23 -2.56 9.21
C VAL A 204 -5.78 -1.16 8.91
N VAL A 205 -4.94 -0.13 9.09
CA VAL A 205 -5.26 1.25 8.69
C VAL A 205 -5.59 1.33 7.19
N ASP A 206 -4.75 0.73 6.34
CA ASP A 206 -4.98 0.61 4.90
C ASP A 206 -6.33 -0.06 4.57
N MET A 207 -6.61 -1.24 5.14
CA MET A 207 -7.88 -1.96 4.92
C MET A 207 -9.10 -1.11 5.28
N CYS A 208 -9.05 -0.45 6.45
CA CYS A 208 -10.17 0.34 6.94
C CYS A 208 -10.47 1.53 6.01
N PHE A 209 -9.48 2.37 5.73
CA PHE A 209 -9.69 3.56 4.91
C PHE A 209 -9.91 3.24 3.44
N TRP A 210 -9.32 2.16 2.92
CA TRP A 210 -9.65 1.67 1.59
C TRP A 210 -11.13 1.26 1.50
N GLN A 211 -11.64 0.50 2.48
CA GLN A 211 -13.05 0.07 2.48
C GLN A 211 -14.00 1.26 2.64
N LYS A 212 -13.69 2.20 3.53
CA LYS A 212 -14.48 3.45 3.67
C LYS A 212 -14.52 4.24 2.36
N GLY A 213 -13.39 4.34 1.67
CA GLY A 213 -13.30 5.03 0.38
C GLY A 213 -14.11 4.32 -0.71
N PHE A 214 -14.07 2.99 -0.73
CA PHE A 214 -14.85 2.15 -1.64
C PHE A 214 -16.36 2.30 -1.38
N ASP A 215 -16.79 2.25 -0.12
CA ASP A 215 -18.19 2.41 0.27
C ASP A 215 -18.73 3.82 -0.11
N ASP A 216 -17.95 4.88 0.12
CA ASP A 216 -18.31 6.24 -0.32
C ASP A 216 -18.43 6.33 -1.85
N LEU A 217 -17.47 5.75 -2.60
CA LEU A 217 -17.54 5.70 -4.06
C LEU A 217 -18.82 5.00 -4.53
N LYS A 218 -19.12 3.82 -3.97
CA LYS A 218 -20.32 3.03 -4.31
C LYS A 218 -21.59 3.82 -4.03
N ASN A 219 -21.70 4.46 -2.86
CA ASN A 219 -22.85 5.27 -2.48
C ASN A 219 -23.08 6.46 -3.43
N ARG A 220 -22.00 7.12 -3.89
CA ARG A 220 -22.11 8.20 -4.88
C ARG A 220 -22.57 7.71 -6.24
N VAL A 221 -22.06 6.55 -6.69
CA VAL A 221 -22.47 5.93 -7.95
C VAL A 221 -23.96 5.56 -7.91
N THR A 222 -24.42 4.96 -6.81
CA THR A 222 -25.84 4.62 -6.62
C THR A 222 -26.74 5.87 -6.58
N LYS A 223 -26.30 6.96 -5.93
CA LYS A 223 -27.04 8.24 -5.89
C LYS A 223 -27.09 8.95 -7.25
N ASN A 224 -26.04 8.84 -8.06
CA ASN A 224 -25.91 9.55 -9.34
C ASN A 224 -26.34 8.71 -10.56
N GLY A 225 -26.93 7.53 -10.36
CA GLY A 225 -27.61 6.77 -11.41
C GLY A 225 -26.73 6.27 -12.56
N LYS A 226 -25.40 6.17 -12.41
CA LYS A 226 -24.53 5.64 -13.47
C LYS A 226 -23.91 4.31 -13.09
N ILE A 227 -24.63 3.24 -13.46
CA ILE A 227 -24.03 1.93 -13.68
C ILE A 227 -23.11 2.07 -14.91
N ARG A 228 -21.81 1.89 -14.72
CA ARG A 228 -20.87 1.47 -15.75
C ARG A 228 -20.05 0.33 -15.20
#